data_AF-A0A1H0E9X5-F1
#
_entry.id   AF-A0A1H0E9X5-F1
#
_cell.length_a   1.000
_cell.length_b   1.000
_cell.length_c   1.000
_cell.angle_alpha   90.00
_cell.angle_beta   90.00
_cell.angle_gamma   90.00
#
_symmetry.space_group_name_H-M   'P 1'
#
loop_
_entity.id
_entity.type
_entity.pdbx_description
1 polymer ?
#
loop_
_entity_poly.entity_id
_entity_poly.type
_entity_poly.pdbx_seq_one_letter_code
_entity_poly.pdbx_strand_id
1 'polypeptide(L)' 'MPHRNAPLTETGRLRLARCVVEDGWPLRRAAERFQVSPTTAQRWADRYRRFGKAGMT' A
#
# COMPACT_ATOMS: atom_id res chain seq x y z
N MET A 1 21.98 -1.13 -7.89
CA MET A 1 21.09 -1.47 -9.03
C MET A 1 19.66 -1.48 -8.54
N PRO A 2 18.75 -0.68 -9.14
CA PRO A 2 17.37 -0.57 -8.68
C PRO A 2 16.62 -1.84 -9.09
N HIS A 3 16.18 -2.63 -8.12
CA HIS A 3 15.36 -3.81 -8.41
C HIS A 3 14.00 -3.36 -8.98
N ARG A 4 13.80 -3.68 -10.25
CA ARG A 4 12.60 -3.52 -11.09
C ARG A 4 11.39 -4.36 -10.62
N ASN A 5 11.32 -4.72 -9.32
CA ASN A 5 10.42 -5.74 -8.79
C ASN A 5 9.35 -5.19 -7.83
N ALA A 6 9.08 -3.89 -7.83
CA ALA A 6 7.85 -3.39 -7.22
C ALA A 6 6.81 -3.19 -8.33
N PRO A 7 5.86 -4.12 -8.56
CA PRO A 7 4.73 -3.93 -9.48
C PRO A 7 3.74 -2.84 -9.00
N LEU A 8 4.19 -1.95 -8.12
CA LEU A 8 3.44 -0.85 -7.56
C LEU A 8 4.33 0.40 -7.59
N THR A 9 4.00 1.30 -8.50
CA THR A 9 4.51 2.68 -8.47
C THR A 9 4.30 3.27 -7.07
N GLU A 10 5.11 4.25 -6.64
CA GLU A 10 4.88 4.96 -5.36
C GLU A 10 3.42 5.42 -5.23
N THR A 11 2.83 5.86 -6.34
CA THR A 11 1.41 6.20 -6.46
C THR A 11 0.48 5.02 -6.16
N GLY A 12 0.79 3.82 -6.62
CA GLY A 12 0.00 2.62 -6.34
C GLY A 12 0.07 2.21 -4.87
N ARG A 13 1.23 2.36 -4.22
CA ARG A 13 1.39 2.12 -2.76
C ARG A 13 0.57 3.11 -1.94
N LEU A 14 0.62 4.38 -2.33
CA LEU A 14 -0.17 5.44 -1.72
C LEU A 14 -1.68 5.20 -1.88
N ARG A 15 -2.13 4.78 -3.07
CA ARG A 15 -3.54 4.45 -3.32
C ARG A 15 -3.99 3.26 -2.49
N LEU A 16 -3.18 2.20 -2.42
CA LEU A 16 -3.47 1.04 -1.58
C LEU A 16 -3.64 1.45 -0.12
N ALA A 17 -2.71 2.25 0.41
CA ALA A 17 -2.73 2.64 1.81
C ALA A 17 -3.93 3.54 2.14
N ARG A 18 -4.29 4.46 1.24
CA ARG A 18 -5.51 5.27 1.39
C ARG A 18 -6.78 4.43 1.36
N CYS A 19 -6.89 3.44 0.48
CA CYS A 19 -8.06 2.57 0.48
C CYS A 19 -8.24 1.83 1.81
N VAL A 20 -7.14 1.40 2.43
CA VAL A 20 -7.22 0.71 3.74
C VAL A 20 -7.49 1.68 4.89
N VAL A 21 -6.85 2.85 4.89
CA VAL A 21 -6.86 3.77 6.05
C VAL A 21 -7.99 4.79 5.98
N GLU A 22 -8.21 5.40 4.82
CA GLU A 22 -9.23 6.44 4.61
C GLU A 22 -10.58 5.82 4.22
N ASP A 23 -10.58 4.91 3.23
CA ASP A 23 -11.83 4.28 2.74
C ASP A 23 -12.26 3.08 3.62
N GLY A 24 -11.45 2.70 4.61
CA GLY A 24 -11.76 1.62 5.55
C GLY A 24 -11.81 0.21 4.92
N TRP A 25 -11.15 0.00 3.78
CA TRP A 25 -11.20 -1.30 3.11
C TRP A 25 -10.54 -2.41 3.93
N PRO A 26 -11.11 -3.63 3.92
CA PRO A 26 -10.42 -4.81 4.43
C PRO A 26 -9.10 -5.04 3.70
N LEU A 27 -8.06 -5.43 4.45
CA LEU A 27 -6.72 -5.69 3.89
C LEU A 27 -6.74 -6.68 2.72
N ARG A 28 -7.56 -7.73 2.80
CA ARG A 28 -7.70 -8.73 1.72
C ARG A 28 -8.25 -8.11 0.44
N ARG A 29 -9.30 -7.28 0.56
CA ARG A 29 -9.91 -6.58 -0.58
C ARG A 29 -8.92 -5.63 -1.25
N ALA A 30 -8.19 -4.85 -0.46
CA ALA A 30 -7.15 -3.97 -0.99
C ALA A 30 -6.03 -4.79 -1.64
N ALA A 31 -5.56 -5.84 -0.98
CA ALA A 31 -4.52 -6.71 -1.50
C ALA A 31 -4.88 -7.34 -2.86
N GLU A 32 -6.10 -7.85 -3.01
CA GLU A 32 -6.63 -8.37 -4.28
C GLU A 32 -6.69 -7.29 -5.36
N ARG A 33 -7.21 -6.09 -5.04
CA ARG A 33 -7.33 -4.97 -5.98
C ARG A 33 -5.98 -4.55 -6.57
N PHE A 34 -4.94 -4.55 -5.74
CA PHE A 34 -3.59 -4.08 -6.10
C PHE A 34 -2.62 -5.23 -6.41
N GLN A 35 -3.11 -6.48 -6.46
CA GLN A 35 -2.32 -7.68 -6.78
C GLN A 35 -1.08 -7.85 -5.88
N VAL A 36 -1.28 -7.64 -4.57
CA VAL A 36 -0.24 -7.85 -3.54
C VAL A 36 -0.73 -8.82 -2.48
N SER A 37 0.17 -9.30 -1.61
CA SER A 37 -0.26 -10.07 -0.45
C SER A 37 -0.95 -9.19 0.60
N PRO A 38 -1.90 -9.74 1.40
CA PRO A 38 -2.51 -9.02 2.52
C PRO A 38 -1.49 -8.49 3.54
N THR A 39 -0.38 -9.21 3.74
CA THR A 39 0.73 -8.80 4.61
C THR A 39 1.47 -7.58 4.05
N THR A 40 1.64 -7.49 2.72
CA THR A 40 2.19 -6.32 2.05
C THR A 40 1.25 -5.13 2.18
N ALA A 41 -0.05 -5.36 1.98
CA ALA A 41 -1.06 -4.31 2.15
C ALA A 41 -1.05 -3.75 3.58
N GLN A 42 -0.91 -4.62 4.59
CA GLN A 42 -0.80 -4.19 5.99
C GLN A 42 0.43 -3.34 6.24
N ARG A 43 1.62 -3.77 5.77
CA ARG A 43 2.85 -2.98 5.91
C ARG A 43 2.72 -1.57 5.34
N TRP A 44 2.10 -1.43 4.18
CA TRP A 44 1.88 -0.12 3.55
C TRP A 44 0.84 0.72 4.29
N ALA A 45 -0.27 0.12 4.74
CA ALA A 45 -1.26 0.80 5.55
C ALA A 45 -0.66 1.31 6.87
N ASP A 46 0.13 0.49 7.56
CA ASP A 46 0.77 0.88 8.82
C ASP A 46 1.84 1.94 8.62
N ARG A 47 2.63 1.84 7.53
CA ARG A 47 3.58 2.90 7.17
C ARG A 47 2.88 4.21 6.86
N TYR A 48 1.76 4.17 6.16
CA TYR A 48 0.95 5.36 5.87
C TYR A 48 0.33 5.98 7.13
N ARG A 49 -0.12 5.16 8.10
CA ARG A 49 -0.59 5.67 9.41
C ARG A 49 0.52 6.40 10.18
N ARG A 50 1.76 5.91 10.09
CA ARG A 50 2.90 6.47 10.85
C ARG A 50 3.52 7.71 10.20
N PHE A 51 3.64 7.72 8.88
CA PHE A 51 4.41 8.73 8.15
C PHE A 51 3.57 9.51 7.13
N GLY A 52 2.28 9.20 7.00
CA GLY A 52 1.41 9.78 5.99
C GLY A 52 1.91 9.55 4.56
N LYS A 53 1.67 10.53 3.70
CA LYS A 53 2.14 10.51 2.30
C LYS A 53 3.67 10.49 2.18
N ALA A 54 4.39 11.06 3.16
CA ALA A 54 5.85 11.13 3.16
C ALA A 54 6.52 9.76 3.31
N GLY A 55 5.81 8.75 3.84
CA GLY A 55 6.32 7.39 3.95
C GLY A 55 6.11 6.52 2.69
N MET A 56 5.51 7.05 1.63
CA MET A 56 5.14 6.27 0.43
C MET A 56 6.13 6.39 -0.75
N THR A 57 7.24 7.10 -0.55
CA THR A 57 8.41 7.09 -1.44
C THR A 57 9.17 5.76 -1.30
#